data_AF-A0A1H7XHI9-F1
#
_entry.id   AF-A0A1H7XHI9-F1
#
_cell.length_a   1.000
_cell.length_b   1.000
_cell.length_c   1.000
_cell.angle_alpha   90.00
_cell.angle_beta   90.00
_cell.angle_gamma   90.00
#
_symmetry.space_group_name_H-M   'P 1'
#
loop_
_entity.id
_entity.type
_entity.pdbx_description
1 polymer ?
#
loop_
_entity_poly.entity_id
_entity_poly.type
_entity_poly.pdbx_seq_one_letter_code
_entity_poly.pdbx_strand_id
1 'polypeptide(L)' 'MTIKTYYSKAEVGVENQLIMALIVYLLTFLIKLELNLKPTIFQILRHLRSVKFESYDYFIALFEPG' A
#
# COMPACT_ATOMS: atom_id res chain seq x y z
N MET A 1 8.31 2.99 -36.97
CA MET A 1 8.52 4.00 -35.90
C MET A 1 7.51 3.87 -34.74
N THR A 2 6.79 2.74 -34.64
CA THR A 2 5.70 2.49 -33.68
C THR A 2 6.15 1.68 -32.45
N ILE A 3 7.20 0.87 -32.61
CA ILE A 3 7.72 -0.01 -31.55
C ILE A 3 8.42 0.81 -30.46
N LYS A 4 9.28 1.77 -30.84
CA LYS A 4 10.00 2.64 -29.87
C LYS A 4 9.06 3.49 -29.01
N THR A 5 7.95 3.98 -29.56
CA THR A 5 6.96 4.75 -28.81
C THR A 5 6.14 3.88 -27.85
N TYR A 6 5.91 2.61 -28.19
CA TYR A 6 5.23 1.66 -27.30
C TYR A 6 6.10 1.28 -26.09
N TYR A 7 7.38 0.96 -26.32
CA TYR A 7 8.33 0.66 -25.25
C TYR A 7 8.60 1.85 -24.34
N SER A 8 8.75 3.06 -24.91
CA SER A 8 8.95 4.28 -24.10
C SER A 8 7.73 4.60 -23.22
N LYS A 9 6.50 4.36 -23.69
CA LYS A 9 5.29 4.47 -22.85
C LYS A 9 5.23 3.39 -21.76
N ALA A 10 5.70 2.18 -22.06
CA ALA A 10 5.77 1.09 -21.09
C ALA A 10 6.81 1.39 -19.98
N GLU A 11 7.98 1.94 -20.33
CA GLU A 11 9.02 2.34 -19.37
C GLU A 11 8.51 3.39 -18.38
N VAL A 12 7.84 4.45 -18.87
CA VAL A 12 7.21 5.47 -18.00
C VAL A 12 6.09 4.85 -17.15
N GLY A 13 5.34 3.88 -17.67
CA GLY A 13 4.33 3.15 -16.92
C GLY A 13 4.93 2.34 -15.76
N VAL A 14 6.05 1.66 -16.00
CA VAL A 14 6.78 0.87 -14.99
C VAL A 14 7.37 1.79 -13.93
N GLU A 15 7.96 2.92 -14.31
CA GLU A 15 8.50 3.91 -13.38
C GLU A 15 7.40 4.43 -12.43
N ASN A 16 6.26 4.82 -12.98
CA ASN A 16 5.11 5.29 -12.19
C ASN A 16 4.56 4.20 -11.25
N GLN A 17 4.54 2.94 -11.69
CA GLN A 17 4.12 1.81 -10.84
C GLN A 17 5.08 1.61 -9.66
N LEU A 18 6.39 1.75 -9.90
CA LEU A 18 7.42 1.68 -8.87
C LEU A 18 7.26 2.81 -7.85
N ILE A 19 7.08 4.04 -8.32
CA ILE A 19 6.86 5.22 -7.46
C ILE A 19 5.59 5.01 -6.62
N MET A 20 4.48 4.57 -7.23
CA MET A 20 3.24 4.28 -6.50
C MET A 20 3.41 3.19 -5.45
N ALA A 21 4.15 2.11 -5.76
CA ALA A 21 4.43 1.05 -4.81
C ALA A 21 5.26 1.56 -3.61
N LEU A 22 6.25 2.43 -3.86
CA LEU A 22 7.05 3.06 -2.81
C LEU A 22 6.20 3.99 -1.93
N ILE A 23 5.34 4.82 -2.52
CA ILE A 23 4.41 5.68 -1.76
C ILE A 23 3.51 4.84 -0.86
N VAL A 24 2.87 3.81 -1.41
CA VAL A 24 1.99 2.92 -0.64
C VAL A 24 2.75 2.22 0.50
N TYR A 25 3.99 1.80 0.26
CA TYR A 25 4.84 1.19 1.28
C TYR A 25 5.14 2.18 2.42
N LEU A 26 5.60 3.39 2.09
CA LEU A 26 5.94 4.42 3.07
C LEU A 26 4.72 4.83 3.89
N LEU A 27 3.56 5.02 3.27
CA LEU A 27 2.32 5.33 3.96
C LEU A 27 1.91 4.20 4.92
N THR A 28 2.00 2.95 4.48
CA THR A 28 1.68 1.79 5.33
C THR A 28 2.67 1.66 6.49
N PHE A 29 3.94 2.04 6.27
CA PHE A 29 4.95 2.07 7.31
C PHE A 29 4.69 3.15 8.36
N LEU A 30 4.24 4.35 7.95
CA LEU A 30 3.83 5.40 8.88
C LEU A 30 2.67 4.95 9.78
N ILE A 31 1.65 4.30 9.20
CA ILE A 31 0.54 3.73 9.98
C ILE A 31 1.05 2.71 11.01
N LYS A 32 1.98 1.86 10.61
CA LYS A 32 2.60 0.87 11.51
C LYS A 32 3.29 1.54 12.70
N LEU A 33 4.02 2.63 12.47
CA LEU A 33 4.74 3.35 13.53
C LEU A 33 3.77 4.06 14.48
N GLU A 34 2.81 4.81 13.93
CA GLU A 34 1.85 5.60 14.71
C GLU A 34 1.02 4.72 15.65
N LEU A 35 0.58 3.56 15.14
CA LEU A 35 -0.25 2.62 15.87
C LEU A 35 0.55 1.52 16.58
N ASN A 36 1.89 1.60 16.52
CA ASN A 36 2.82 0.63 17.11
C ASN A 36 2.46 -0.84 16.78
N LEU A 37 2.07 -1.09 15.52
CA LEU A 37 1.56 -2.37 15.07
C LEU A 37 2.71 -3.39 14.94
N LYS A 38 2.54 -4.57 15.57
CA LYS A 38 3.48 -5.69 15.42
C LYS A 38 3.48 -6.35 14.02
N PRO A 39 2.33 -6.49 13.31
CA PRO A 39 2.27 -7.14 12.00
C PRO A 39 3.22 -6.56 10.95
N THR A 40 3.49 -7.37 9.91
CA THR A 40 4.25 -6.92 8.74
C THR A 40 3.46 -5.89 7.93
N ILE A 41 4.18 -5.06 7.16
CA ILE A 41 3.56 -4.05 6.29
C ILE A 41 2.54 -4.69 5.33
N PHE A 42 2.82 -5.88 4.80
CA PHE A 42 1.89 -6.61 3.92
C PHE A 42 0.59 -7.03 4.60
N GLN A 43 0.66 -7.43 5.88
CA GLN A 43 -0.54 -7.77 6.65
C GLN A 43 -1.40 -6.52 6.88
N ILE A 44 -0.78 -5.39 7.25
CA ILE A 44 -1.48 -4.11 7.44
C ILE A 44 -2.15 -3.68 6.13
N LEU A 45 -1.44 -3.77 5.01
CA LEU A 45 -1.96 -3.47 3.67
C LEU A 45 -3.15 -4.36 3.28
N ARG A 46 -3.10 -5.65 3.65
CA ARG A 46 -4.21 -6.58 3.44
C ARG A 46 -5.44 -6.17 4.24
N HIS A 47 -5.26 -5.81 5.52
CA HIS A 47 -6.37 -5.35 6.36
C HIS A 47 -6.95 -4.03 5.85
N LEU A 48 -6.12 -3.05 5.49
CA LEU A 48 -6.57 -1.79 4.88
C LEU A 48 -7.43 -2.01 3.63
N ARG A 49 -7.12 -3.02 2.82
CA ARG A 49 -7.94 -3.39 1.66
C ARG A 49 -9.25 -4.04 2.04
N SER A 50 -9.29 -4.85 3.10
CA SER A 50 -10.53 -5.51 3.55
C SER A 50 -11.49 -4.57 4.27
N VAL A 51 -10.98 -3.52 4.94
CA VAL A 51 -11.78 -2.59 5.76
C VAL A 51 -12.00 -1.23 5.09
N LYS A 52 -11.89 -1.16 3.77
CA LYS A 52 -11.90 0.11 3.02
C LYS A 52 -13.17 0.96 3.20
N PHE A 53 -14.26 0.33 3.62
CA PHE A 53 -15.57 0.95 3.85
C PHE A 53 -16.00 0.90 5.32
N GLU A 54 -15.16 0.39 6.20
CA GLU A 54 -15.45 0.24 7.62
C GLU A 54 -14.97 1.46 8.42
N SER A 55 -15.41 1.56 9.67
CA SER A 55 -14.92 2.60 10.57
C SER A 55 -13.46 2.37 10.96
N TYR A 56 -12.81 3.46 11.37
CA TYR A 56 -11.45 3.40 11.91
C TYR A 56 -11.36 2.51 13.16
N ASP A 57 -12.38 2.53 14.02
CA ASP A 57 -12.43 1.70 15.23
C ASP A 57 -12.39 0.20 14.89
N TYR A 58 -13.10 -0.20 13.83
CA TYR A 58 -13.08 -1.58 13.35
C TYR A 58 -11.69 -1.99 12.85
N PHE A 59 -10.98 -1.06 12.19
CA PHE A 59 -9.60 -1.31 11.77
C PHE A 59 -8.66 -1.53 12.96
N ILE A 60 -8.77 -0.74 14.03
CA ILE A 60 -7.93 -0.89 15.22
C ILE A 60 -8.22 -2.21 15.95
N ALA A 61 -9.50 -2.57 16.09
CA ALA A 61 -9.91 -3.82 16.72
C ALA A 61 -9.30 -5.08 16.06
N LEU A 62 -8.98 -5.05 14.77
CA LEU A 62 -8.29 -6.16 14.09
C LEU A 62 -6.87 -6.42 14.59
N PHE A 63 -6.27 -5.46 15.28
CA PHE A 63 -4.90 -5.56 15.80
C PHE A 63 -4.84 -5.69 17.32
N GLU A 64 -5.97 -5.61 18.01
CA GLU A 64 -6.04 -5.88 19.44
C GLU A 64 -5.80 -7.38 19.69
N PRO A 65 -4.96 -7.75 20.67
CA PRO A 65 -4.88 -9.13 21.12
C PRO A 65 -6.22 -9.49 21.78
N GLY A 66 -6.90 -10.51 21.23
CA GLY A 66 -8.09 -11.10 21.85
C GLY A 66 -7.81 -11.77 23.20
#